data_AF-A0A7H9RR79-F1
#
_entry.id   AF-A0A7H9RR79-F1
#
_cell.length_a   1.000
_cell.length_b   1.000
_cell.length_c   1.000
_cell.angle_alpha   90.00
_cell.angle_beta   90.00
_cell.angle_gamma   90.00
#
_symmetry.space_group_name_H-M   'P 1'
#
loop_
_entity.id
_entity.type
_entity.pdbx_description
1 polymer ?
#
loop_
_entity_poly.entity_id
_entity_poly.type
_entity_poly.pdbx_seq_one_letter_code
_entity_poly.pdbx_strand_id
1 'polypeptide(L)'
;MNSIHYQALREAAQNYQSMLAWYEAIPDSPDAEVDCDEALAAFKRQIRHREVDIIADLLDELEAAKKRIAELEEEKETLRPVGVMSRRAFWRLENRGPRFIALWPGPGIYLPRKRPDDGVIVYARTDTGIEVVSAPVASGIRIKGENDTSIKD
;
A
#
# COMPACT_ATOMS: atom_id res chain seq x y z
N MET A 1 -6.95 -1.28 24.38
CA MET A 1 -5.88 -0.94 25.35
C MET A 1 -5.59 0.56 25.34
N ASN A 2 -5.08 1.11 26.45
CA ASN A 2 -4.78 2.55 26.61
C ASN A 2 -3.51 2.91 25.81
N SER A 3 -3.64 3.71 24.74
CA SER A 3 -2.53 4.12 23.84
C SER A 3 -1.32 4.72 24.59
N ILE A 4 -1.58 5.33 25.75
CA ILE A 4 -0.59 5.92 26.64
C ILE A 4 0.40 4.87 27.20
N HIS A 5 -0.03 3.62 27.42
CA HIS A 5 0.85 2.57 27.95
C HIS A 5 1.85 2.03 26.92
N TYR A 6 1.48 1.94 25.65
CA TYR A 6 2.38 1.48 24.59
C TYR A 6 3.43 2.51 24.21
N GLN A 7 3.11 3.80 24.32
CA GLN A 7 4.05 4.87 24.02
C GLN A 7 5.24 4.88 25.00
N ALA A 8 4.98 4.80 26.30
CA ALA A 8 6.05 4.76 27.31
C ALA A 8 6.91 3.48 27.20
N LEU A 9 6.28 2.34 26.89
CA LEU A 9 7.00 1.08 26.64
C LEU A 9 7.90 1.19 25.41
N ARG A 10 7.41 1.82 24.33
CA ARG A 10 8.16 2.06 23.09
C ARG A 10 9.36 2.99 23.31
N GLU A 11 9.17 4.07 24.06
CA GLU A 11 10.25 5.00 24.39
C GLU A 11 11.34 4.32 25.23
N ALA A 12 10.96 3.54 26.23
CA ALA A 12 11.91 2.76 27.03
C ALA A 12 12.66 1.72 26.19
N ALA A 13 11.98 1.04 25.25
CA ALA A 13 12.61 0.11 24.33
C ALA A 13 13.63 0.79 23.40
N GLN A 14 13.28 1.96 22.85
CA GLN A 14 14.16 2.74 21.98
C GLN A 14 15.39 3.27 22.71
N ASN A 15 15.22 3.71 23.97
CA ASN A 15 16.34 4.14 24.79
C ASN A 15 17.31 2.98 25.04
N TYR A 16 16.80 1.82 25.48
CA TYR A 16 17.62 0.61 25.67
C TYR A 16 18.35 0.20 24.40
N GLN A 17 17.67 0.18 23.25
CA GLN A 17 18.28 -0.16 21.95
C GLN A 17 19.38 0.82 21.56
N SER A 18 19.18 2.11 21.82
CA SER A 18 20.17 3.16 21.51
C SER A 18 21.40 3.03 22.40
N MET A 19 21.21 2.75 23.69
CA MET A 19 22.30 2.50 24.64
C MET A 19 23.07 1.23 24.30
N LEU A 20 22.37 0.14 23.97
CA LEU A 20 22.99 -1.11 23.54
C LEU A 20 23.84 -0.91 22.28
N ALA A 21 23.30 -0.23 21.27
CA ALA A 21 24.04 0.06 20.04
C ALA A 21 25.28 0.93 20.28
N TRP A 22 25.20 1.88 21.22
CA TRP A 22 26.35 2.69 21.62
C TRP A 22 27.42 1.87 22.35
N TYR A 23 27.02 0.99 23.28
CA TYR A 23 27.91 0.07 23.97
C TYR A 23 28.63 -0.89 23.01
N GLU A 24 27.88 -1.50 22.08
CA GLU A 24 28.46 -2.39 21.06
C GLU A 24 29.48 -1.67 20.16
N ALA A 25 29.32 -0.35 19.96
CA ALA A 25 30.25 0.47 19.18
C ALA A 25 31.49 0.90 19.97
N ILE A 26 31.42 0.95 21.31
CA ILE A 26 32.51 1.41 22.20
C ILE A 26 32.65 0.45 23.40
N PRO A 27 33.20 -0.77 23.19
CA PRO A 27 33.20 -1.81 24.21
C PRO A 27 34.09 -1.54 25.44
N ASP A 28 35.06 -0.62 25.34
CA ASP A 28 35.99 -0.26 26.43
C ASP A 28 35.51 0.92 27.29
N SER A 29 34.26 1.37 27.12
CA SER A 29 33.73 2.50 27.89
C SER A 29 33.39 2.09 29.34
N PRO A 30 33.98 2.75 30.36
CA PRO A 30 33.85 2.33 31.76
C PRO A 30 32.43 2.49 32.34
N ASP A 31 31.64 3.43 31.80
CA ASP A 31 30.29 3.73 32.29
C ASP A 31 29.19 3.06 31.44
N ALA A 32 29.55 2.48 30.29
CA ALA A 32 28.58 2.02 29.31
C ALA A 32 27.79 0.78 29.72
N GLU A 33 28.41 -0.13 30.48
CA GLU A 33 27.73 -1.29 31.05
C GLU A 33 26.66 -0.86 32.06
N VAL A 34 26.97 0.13 32.91
CA VAL A 34 26.05 0.68 33.91
C VAL A 34 24.86 1.37 33.26
N ASP A 35 25.11 2.22 32.25
CA ASP A 35 24.03 2.93 31.57
C ASP A 35 23.12 1.97 30.77
N CYS A 36 23.68 0.90 30.19
CA CYS A 36 22.90 -0.15 29.52
C CYS A 36 22.04 -0.94 30.51
N ASP A 37 22.58 -1.29 31.67
CA ASP A 37 21.85 -1.99 32.72
C ASP A 37 20.72 -1.13 33.31
N GLU A 38 20.94 0.18 33.48
CA GLU A 38 19.91 1.11 33.92
C GLU A 38 18.77 1.21 32.88
N ALA A 39 19.12 1.32 31.59
CA ALA A 39 18.13 1.35 30.51
C ALA A 39 17.33 0.03 30.43
N LEU A 40 17.99 -1.11 30.61
CA LEU A 40 17.34 -2.43 30.66
C LEU A 40 16.39 -2.54 31.87
N ALA A 41 16.81 -2.05 33.04
CA ALA A 41 15.98 -2.03 34.24
C ALA A 41 14.76 -1.12 34.08
N ALA A 42 14.92 0.04 33.42
CA ALA A 42 13.82 0.95 33.10
C ALA A 42 12.80 0.29 32.15
N PHE A 43 13.26 -0.41 31.12
CA PHE A 43 12.39 -1.16 30.21
C PHE A 43 11.62 -2.27 30.93
N LYS A 44 12.30 -3.08 31.75
CA LYS A 44 11.66 -4.12 32.57
C LYS A 44 10.61 -3.54 33.53
N ARG A 45 10.85 -2.35 34.09
CA ARG A 45 9.88 -1.63 34.93
C ARG A 45 8.60 -1.25 34.18
N GLN A 46 8.67 -0.97 32.87
CA GLN A 46 7.49 -0.66 32.07
C GLN A 46 6.63 -1.92 31.84
N ILE A 47 7.27 -3.07 31.64
CA ILE A 47 6.59 -4.35 31.41
C ILE A 47 6.00 -4.92 32.70
N ARG A 48 6.70 -4.80 33.84
CA ARG A 48 6.34 -5.39 35.13
C ARG A 48 6.12 -6.90 35.05
N HIS A 49 4.88 -7.37 35.22
CA HIS A 49 4.47 -8.78 35.16
C HIS A 49 3.45 -9.00 34.03
N ARG A 50 3.45 -8.12 33.03
CA ARG A 50 2.48 -8.09 31.93
C ARG A 50 3.08 -8.59 30.63
N GLU A 51 4.20 -9.31 30.68
CA GLU A 51 4.90 -9.85 29.50
C GLU A 51 3.91 -10.63 28.62
N VAL A 52 3.18 -11.56 29.23
CA VAL A 52 2.26 -12.47 28.54
C VAL A 52 1.07 -11.68 27.97
N ASP A 53 0.51 -10.75 28.73
CA ASP A 53 -0.61 -9.92 28.29
C ASP A 53 -0.20 -9.02 27.12
N ILE A 54 0.96 -8.35 27.22
CA ILE A 54 1.48 -7.48 26.16
C ILE A 54 1.74 -8.29 24.88
N ILE A 55 2.29 -9.49 25.00
CA ILE A 55 2.53 -10.37 23.84
C ILE A 55 1.19 -10.81 23.22
N ALA A 56 0.23 -11.23 24.04
CA ALA A 56 -1.10 -11.63 23.55
C ALA A 56 -1.80 -10.47 22.82
N ASP A 57 -1.82 -9.28 23.42
CA ASP A 57 -2.41 -8.07 22.81
C ASP A 57 -1.75 -7.74 21.47
N LEU A 58 -0.42 -7.80 21.39
CA LEU A 58 0.33 -7.52 20.16
C LEU A 58 0.07 -8.58 19.08
N LEU A 59 -0.13 -9.84 19.45
CA LEU A 59 -0.48 -10.91 18.51
C LEU A 59 -1.88 -10.72 17.95
N ASP A 60 -2.86 -10.36 18.80
CA ASP A 60 -4.23 -10.06 18.39
C ASP A 60 -4.27 -8.84 17.45
N GLU A 61 -3.56 -7.76 17.80
CA GLU A 61 -3.45 -6.57 16.94
C GLU A 61 -2.79 -6.88 15.59
N LEU A 62 -1.75 -7.74 15.59
CA LEU A 62 -1.07 -8.19 14.37
C LEU A 62 -1.99 -9.02 13.48
N GLU A 63 -2.76 -9.94 14.06
CA GLU A 63 -3.73 -10.76 13.33
C GLU A 63 -4.85 -9.89 12.73
N ALA A 64 -5.39 -8.95 13.52
CA ALA A 64 -6.39 -8.00 13.04
C ALA A 64 -5.87 -7.13 11.89
N ALA A 65 -4.63 -6.63 12.00
CA ALA A 65 -3.99 -5.85 10.94
C ALA A 65 -3.76 -6.67 9.67
N LYS A 66 -3.29 -7.92 9.79
CA LYS A 66 -3.12 -8.84 8.65
C LYS A 66 -4.45 -9.13 7.96
N LYS A 67 -5.50 -9.40 8.73
CA LYS A 67 -6.85 -9.60 8.18
C LYS A 67 -7.33 -8.37 7.42
N ARG A 68 -7.14 -7.17 7.99
CA ARG A 68 -7.52 -5.92 7.33
C ARG A 68 -6.75 -5.68 6.03
N ILE A 69 -5.46 -6.02 5.99
CA ILE A 69 -4.65 -5.95 4.76
C ILE A 69 -5.19 -6.92 3.72
N ALA A 70 -5.47 -8.18 4.10
CA ALA A 70 -6.02 -9.17 3.17
C ALA A 70 -7.38 -8.73 2.59
N GLU A 71 -8.27 -8.18 3.40
CA GLU A 71 -9.55 -7.61 2.92
C GLU A 71 -9.33 -6.46 1.92
N LEU A 72 -8.36 -5.58 2.19
CA LEU A 72 -8.02 -4.47 1.29
C LEU A 72 -7.37 -4.96 -0.01
N GLU A 73 -6.56 -6.01 0.05
CA GLU A 73 -5.94 -6.65 -1.12
C GLU A 73 -6.99 -7.35 -1.99
N GLU A 74 -7.95 -8.04 -1.37
CA GLU A 74 -9.11 -8.63 -2.08
C GLU A 74 -9.97 -7.53 -2.73
N GLU A 75 -10.32 -6.48 -1.98
CA GLU A 75 -11.06 -5.34 -2.51
C GLU A 75 -10.31 -4.71 -3.68
N LYS A 76 -9.00 -4.53 -3.57
CA LYS A 76 -8.15 -4.01 -4.65
C LYS A 76 -8.13 -4.93 -5.87
N GLU A 77 -8.14 -6.25 -5.72
CA GLU A 77 -8.18 -7.17 -6.87
C GLU A 77 -9.51 -7.07 -7.63
N THR A 78 -10.61 -6.72 -6.95
CA THR A 78 -11.89 -6.41 -7.63
C THR A 78 -11.86 -5.11 -8.43
N LEU A 79 -10.89 -4.23 -8.18
CA LEU A 79 -10.73 -2.98 -8.90
C LEU A 79 -9.94 -3.20 -10.19
N ARG A 80 -10.59 -3.03 -11.33
CA ARG A 80 -9.89 -3.01 -12.63
C ARG A 80 -9.47 -1.57 -12.97
N PRO A 81 -8.21 -1.34 -13.40
CA PRO A 81 -7.80 -0.02 -13.86
C PRO A 81 -8.53 0.31 -15.17
N VAL A 82 -9.38 1.32 -15.16
CA VAL A 82 -10.20 1.71 -16.33
C VAL A 82 -9.55 2.84 -17.13
N GLY A 83 -8.57 3.53 -16.55
CA GLY A 83 -7.73 4.48 -17.27
C GLY A 83 -7.03 5.49 -16.38
N VAL A 84 -6.31 6.42 -17.02
CA VAL A 84 -5.62 7.53 -16.36
C VAL A 84 -6.25 8.84 -16.83
N MET A 85 -6.75 9.65 -15.89
CA MET A 85 -7.35 10.96 -16.20
C MET A 85 -6.62 12.12 -15.52
N SER A 86 -6.88 13.36 -15.93
CA SER A 86 -6.33 14.52 -15.21
C SER A 86 -7.17 14.83 -13.97
N ARG A 87 -6.56 15.40 -12.94
CA ARG A 87 -7.26 15.80 -11.70
C ARG A 87 -8.49 16.66 -11.98
N ARG A 88 -8.38 17.61 -12.91
CA ARG A 88 -9.50 18.47 -13.34
C ARG A 88 -10.61 17.72 -14.09
N ALA A 89 -10.31 16.59 -14.74
CA ALA A 89 -11.33 15.74 -15.34
C ALA A 89 -12.08 14.92 -14.28
N PHE A 90 -11.37 14.46 -13.24
CA PHE A 90 -11.97 13.74 -12.11
C PHE A 90 -12.98 14.61 -11.34
N TRP A 91 -12.59 15.82 -10.93
CA TRP A 91 -13.50 16.74 -10.24
C TRP A 91 -14.75 17.13 -11.05
N ARG A 92 -14.72 16.99 -12.38
CA ARG A 92 -15.92 17.19 -13.23
C ARG A 92 -16.90 16.03 -13.16
N LEU A 93 -16.45 14.82 -12.80
CA LEU A 93 -17.26 13.59 -12.71
C LEU A 93 -17.95 13.43 -11.37
N GLU A 94 -17.37 13.91 -10.27
CA GLU A 94 -17.98 13.81 -8.94
C GLU A 94 -19.37 14.46 -8.87
N ASN A 95 -19.61 15.50 -9.66
CA ASN A 95 -20.94 16.13 -9.80
C ASN A 95 -22.00 15.26 -10.53
N ARG A 96 -21.65 14.04 -11.01
CA ARG A 96 -22.54 13.13 -11.75
C ARG A 96 -22.76 11.76 -11.08
N GLY A 97 -22.26 11.57 -9.85
CA GLY A 97 -22.45 10.34 -9.06
C GLY A 97 -21.21 9.42 -9.02
N PRO A 98 -20.99 8.68 -7.90
CA PRO A 98 -19.71 8.02 -7.63
C PRO A 98 -19.64 6.63 -8.27
N ARG A 99 -19.22 6.55 -9.53
CA ARG A 99 -18.92 5.25 -10.20
C ARG A 99 -17.44 4.90 -10.23
N PHE A 100 -16.59 5.77 -9.68
CA PHE A 100 -15.14 5.67 -9.82
C PHE A 100 -14.44 6.00 -8.51
N ILE A 101 -13.35 5.28 -8.23
CA ILE A 101 -12.40 5.59 -7.17
C ILE A 101 -11.11 6.09 -7.83
N ALA A 102 -10.62 7.24 -7.36
CA ALA A 102 -9.37 7.84 -7.80
C ALA A 102 -8.25 7.48 -6.82
N LEU A 103 -7.12 6.97 -7.33
CA LEU A 103 -5.88 6.85 -6.58
C LEU A 103 -4.80 7.73 -7.20
N TRP A 104 -4.07 8.42 -6.32
CA TRP A 104 -2.92 9.23 -6.70
C TRP A 104 -1.73 8.30 -6.87
N PRO A 105 -0.94 8.45 -7.94
CA PRO A 105 0.28 7.67 -8.09
C PRO A 105 1.20 7.96 -6.91
N GLY A 106 1.70 6.91 -6.26
CA GLY A 106 2.77 7.06 -5.29
C GLY A 106 4.05 7.61 -5.95
N PRO A 107 5.01 8.11 -5.15
CA PRO A 107 6.33 8.52 -5.66
C PRO A 107 6.95 7.39 -6.50
N GLY A 108 7.43 7.71 -7.70
CA GLY A 108 8.08 6.74 -8.60
C GLY A 108 7.17 5.99 -9.56
N ILE A 109 5.84 6.18 -9.51
CA ILE A 109 4.92 5.63 -10.52
C ILE A 109 4.87 6.57 -11.73
N TYR A 110 5.49 6.17 -12.84
CA TYR A 110 5.46 6.92 -14.10
C TYR A 110 4.13 6.69 -14.84
N LEU A 111 3.29 7.72 -14.88
CA LEU A 111 2.11 7.71 -15.74
C LEU A 111 2.51 8.05 -17.18
N PRO A 112 2.14 7.24 -18.19
CA PRO A 112 2.46 7.51 -19.60
C PRO A 112 1.59 8.67 -20.15
N ARG A 113 1.89 9.90 -19.69
CA ARG A 113 1.21 11.14 -20.10
C ARG A 113 2.18 12.31 -20.15
N LYS A 114 1.79 13.34 -20.90
CA LYS A 114 2.50 14.63 -21.06
C LYS A 114 2.63 15.45 -19.75
N ARG A 115 1.93 15.06 -18.68
CA ARG A 115 1.96 15.68 -17.34
C ARG A 115 1.84 14.59 -16.27
N PRO A 116 2.96 13.95 -15.91
CA PRO A 116 2.96 12.87 -14.91
C PRO A 116 2.49 13.35 -13.52
N ASP A 117 2.73 14.63 -13.19
CA ASP A 117 2.40 15.21 -11.87
C ASP A 117 0.90 15.56 -11.68
N ASP A 118 0.09 15.52 -12.74
CA ASP A 118 -1.34 15.91 -12.74
C ASP A 118 -2.28 14.77 -13.17
N GLY A 119 -1.79 13.54 -13.12
CA GLY A 119 -2.55 12.34 -13.46
C GLY A 119 -3.12 11.62 -12.23
N VAL A 120 -4.33 11.07 -12.39
CA VAL A 120 -5.02 10.24 -11.39
C VAL A 120 -5.32 8.89 -12.04
N ILE A 121 -5.05 7.79 -11.33
CA ILE A 121 -5.44 6.44 -11.76
C ILE A 121 -6.88 6.21 -11.32
N VAL A 122 -7.71 5.76 -12.26
CA VAL A 122 -9.15 5.62 -12.06
C VAL A 122 -9.50 4.15 -12.09
N TYR A 123 -10.16 3.72 -11.03
CA TYR A 123 -10.70 2.38 -10.88
C TYR A 123 -12.21 2.45 -10.97
N ALA A 124 -12.81 1.52 -11.71
CA ALA A 124 -14.25 1.28 -11.64
C ALA A 124 -14.50 0.07 -10.76
N ARG A 125 -15.57 0.14 -9.97
CA ARG A 125 -16.07 -0.99 -9.21
C ARG A 125 -16.82 -1.91 -10.18
N THR A 126 -16.43 -3.18 -10.27
CA THR A 126 -17.10 -4.18 -11.14
C THR A 126 -18.08 -5.00 -10.32
N ASP A 127 -19.06 -4.34 -9.73
CA ASP A 127 -20.22 -5.00 -9.16
C ASP A 127 -20.98 -5.59 -10.35
N THR A 128 -20.92 -6.92 -10.51
CA THR A 128 -21.56 -7.75 -11.55
C THR A 128 -20.77 -7.93 -12.86
N GLY A 129 -20.79 -9.19 -13.34
CA GLY A 129 -19.98 -9.70 -14.45
C GLY A 129 -20.14 -8.92 -15.75
N ILE A 130 -19.20 -8.03 -16.00
CA ILE A 130 -18.95 -7.48 -17.33
C ILE A 130 -18.11 -8.53 -18.05
N GLU A 131 -18.75 -9.39 -18.84
CA GLU A 131 -18.05 -10.17 -19.86
C GLU A 131 -17.26 -9.20 -20.74
N VAL A 132 -15.94 -9.32 -20.70
CA VAL A 132 -15.05 -8.56 -21.56
C VAL A 132 -15.25 -9.11 -22.98
N VAL A 133 -16.01 -8.42 -23.80
CA VAL A 133 -15.90 -8.57 -25.25
C VAL A 133 -14.53 -8.00 -25.62
N SER A 134 -13.54 -8.89 -25.73
CA SER A 134 -12.25 -8.55 -26.31
C SER A 134 -12.48 -8.13 -27.76
N ALA A 135 -12.51 -6.83 -28.03
CA ALA A 135 -12.51 -6.33 -29.39
C ALA A 135 -11.20 -6.80 -30.08
N PRO A 136 -11.26 -7.48 -31.23
CA PRO A 136 -10.06 -7.92 -31.91
C PRO A 136 -9.25 -6.69 -32.33
N VAL A 137 -7.97 -6.71 -31.94
CA VAL A 137 -6.97 -5.73 -32.37
C VAL A 137 -6.94 -5.74 -33.89
N ALA A 138 -7.37 -4.65 -34.52
CA ALA A 138 -7.29 -4.45 -35.96
C ALA A 138 -5.82 -4.31 -36.37
N SER A 139 -5.15 -5.45 -36.58
CA SER A 139 -3.87 -5.52 -37.29
C SER A 139 -4.13 -5.17 -38.75
N GLY A 140 -3.52 -4.07 -39.19
CA GLY A 140 -3.63 -3.59 -40.57
C GLY A 140 -3.16 -4.64 -41.57
N ILE A 141 -4.04 -4.98 -42.51
CA ILE A 141 -3.69 -5.64 -43.77
C ILE A 141 -4.28 -4.78 -44.89
N ARG A 142 -3.39 -4.19 -45.69
CA ARG A 142 -3.72 -3.46 -46.92
C ARG A 142 -3.70 -4.47 -48.06
N ILE A 143 -4.86 -4.81 -48.61
CA ILE A 143 -4.96 -5.54 -49.88
C ILE A 143 -5.75 -4.66 -50.86
N LYS A 144 -5.11 -4.35 -52.00
CA LYS A 144 -5.70 -3.64 -53.14
C LYS A 144 -6.83 -4.50 -53.73
N GLY A 145 -7.91 -3.83 -54.13
CA GLY A 145 -9.18 -4.44 -54.53
C GLY A 145 -9.12 -5.42 -55.70
N GLU A 146 -10.07 -6.35 -55.65
CA GLU A 146 -10.62 -7.12 -56.76
C GLU A 146 -11.14 -6.20 -57.86
N ASN A 147 -11.05 -6.66 -59.10
CA ASN A 147 -12.09 -6.45 -60.08
C ASN A 147 -12.34 -7.78 -60.80
N ASP A 148 -13.54 -8.32 -60.58
CA ASP A 148 -14.18 -9.36 -61.37
C ASP A 148 -14.26 -8.97 -62.85
N THR A 149 -14.29 -9.96 -63.76
CA THR A 149 -15.39 -10.09 -64.72
C THR A 149 -15.35 -11.41 -65.52
N SER A 150 -16.36 -12.25 -65.23
CA SER A 150 -17.26 -12.91 -66.18
C SER A 150 -16.70 -13.74 -67.33
N ILE A 151 -16.82 -15.07 -67.20
CA ILE A 151 -17.01 -16.00 -68.33
C ILE A 151 -18.48 -15.90 -68.77
N LYS A 152 -18.71 -15.72 -70.08
CA LYS A 152 -19.96 -16.05 -70.78
C LYS A 152 -19.63 -17.18 -71.77
N ASP A 153 -20.62 -18.03 -72.01
CA ASP A 153 -20.62 -19.27 -72.81
C ASP A 153 -19.75 -19.27 -74.08
#